data_AF-H1YCT1-F1
#
_entry.id   AF-H1YCT1-F1
#
_cell.length_a   1.000
_cell.length_b   1.000
_cell.length_c   1.000
_cell.angle_alpha   90.00
_cell.angle_beta   90.00
_cell.angle_gamma   90.00
#
_symmetry.space_group_name_H-M   'P 1'
#
loop_
_entity.id
_entity.type
_entity.pdbx_description
1 polymer ?
#
loop_
_entity_poly.entity_id
_entity_poly.type
_entity_poly.pdbx_seq_one_letter_code
_entity_poly.pdbx_strand_id
1 'polypeptide(L)'
;MDDINVKSVRYPEAVDHKFEKIALKLGRTKRQVFIQMVDYFYKSKKDPADLNDELLKNSLMKNHQQYIGFIRTQEDMLLIPIKTEMDRVSESQGEIIQRFNTEVLEHNVKVLNNQTAHSKAFGELGRVLDIILKAMQIKENLKRQFVLILDGYIRSREAFGMMTSGREKEELVAATKEQVRLL
;
A
#
# COMPACT_ATOMS: atom_id res chain seq x y z
N MET A 1 1.00 86.66 -17.97
CA MET A 1 1.12 85.58 -16.97
C MET A 1 2.30 85.94 -16.10
N ASP A 2 2.04 86.31 -14.85
CA ASP A 2 3.09 86.61 -13.89
C ASP A 2 3.94 85.35 -13.67
N ASP A 3 5.27 85.50 -13.64
CA ASP A 3 6.14 84.37 -13.30
C ASP A 3 5.88 84.02 -11.82
N ILE A 4 5.25 82.87 -11.61
CA ILE A 4 4.90 82.35 -10.29
C ILE A 4 6.18 82.07 -9.46
N ASN A 5 7.35 82.00 -10.10
CA ASN A 5 8.63 81.66 -9.48
C ASN A 5 9.47 82.89 -9.09
N VAL A 6 9.00 83.64 -8.09
CA VAL A 6 9.62 84.91 -7.66
C VAL A 6 10.78 84.77 -6.66
N LYS A 7 11.17 83.55 -6.27
CA LYS A 7 12.18 83.29 -5.24
C LYS A 7 13.50 82.83 -5.87
N SER A 8 14.62 83.34 -5.35
CA SER A 8 15.96 82.98 -5.79
C SER A 8 16.81 82.46 -4.63
N VAL A 9 17.59 81.41 -4.88
CA VAL A 9 18.54 80.81 -3.92
C VAL A 9 19.94 81.03 -4.47
N ARG A 10 20.84 81.59 -3.66
CA ARG A 10 22.25 81.78 -4.03
C ARG A 10 23.08 80.61 -3.52
N TYR A 11 23.98 80.11 -4.35
CA TYR A 11 24.88 79.00 -4.02
C TYR A 11 26.21 79.15 -4.79
N PRO A 12 27.31 78.52 -4.34
CA PRO A 12 28.62 78.66 -4.98
C PRO A 12 28.67 78.14 -6.42
N GLU A 13 29.56 78.70 -7.26
CA GLU A 13 29.75 78.29 -8.67
C GLU A 13 30.07 76.79 -8.81
N ALA A 14 30.85 76.22 -7.88
CA ALA A 14 31.13 74.79 -7.84
C ALA A 14 29.87 73.92 -7.67
N VAL A 15 28.86 74.41 -6.95
CA VAL A 15 27.56 73.74 -6.81
C VAL A 15 26.73 73.94 -8.08
N ASP A 16 26.84 75.09 -8.75
CA ASP A 16 26.17 75.35 -10.02
C ASP A 16 26.58 74.37 -11.12
N HIS A 17 27.88 74.09 -11.26
CA HIS A 17 28.37 73.11 -12.21
C HIS A 17 27.82 71.69 -11.95
N LYS A 18 27.71 71.29 -10.68
CA LYS A 18 27.10 70.01 -10.31
C LYS A 18 25.61 70.01 -10.64
N PHE A 19 24.93 71.12 -10.36
CA PHE A 19 23.50 71.25 -10.58
C PHE A 19 23.12 71.24 -12.06
N GLU A 20 23.91 71.92 -12.90
CA GLU A 20 23.78 71.91 -14.36
C GLU A 20 23.93 70.48 -14.92
N LYS A 21 24.95 69.75 -14.47
CA LYS A 21 25.14 68.35 -14.89
C LYS A 21 23.96 67.45 -14.52
N ILE A 22 23.37 67.63 -13.32
CA ILE A 22 22.19 66.86 -12.89
C ILE A 22 20.96 67.25 -13.72
N ALA A 23 20.75 68.55 -13.93
CA ALA A 23 19.65 69.08 -14.72
C ALA A 23 19.69 68.54 -16.17
N LEU A 24 20.85 68.61 -16.82
CA LEU A 24 21.09 68.06 -18.15
C LEU A 24 20.89 66.54 -18.20
N LYS A 25 21.44 65.80 -17.24
CA LYS A 25 21.28 64.33 -17.17
C LYS A 25 19.81 63.90 -17.06
N LEU A 26 19.00 64.67 -16.34
CA LEU A 26 17.57 64.39 -16.15
C LEU A 26 16.68 65.01 -17.25
N GLY A 27 17.25 65.76 -18.19
CA GLY A 27 16.51 66.46 -19.26
C GLY A 27 15.56 67.53 -18.73
N ARG A 28 15.90 68.18 -17.61
CA ARG A 28 15.03 69.14 -16.90
C ARG A 28 15.76 70.45 -16.67
N THR A 29 15.02 71.54 -16.48
CA THR A 29 15.64 72.81 -16.06
C THR A 29 16.11 72.73 -14.60
N LYS A 30 17.18 73.46 -14.25
CA LYS A 30 17.64 73.60 -12.85
C LYS A 30 16.47 73.92 -11.91
N ARG A 31 15.61 74.86 -12.27
CA ARG A 31 14.40 75.22 -11.50
C ARG A 31 13.50 74.02 -11.22
N GLN A 32 13.18 73.21 -12.23
CA GLN A 32 12.33 72.03 -12.05
C GLN A 32 12.96 70.98 -11.14
N VAL A 33 14.28 70.75 -11.27
CA VAL A 33 14.99 69.81 -10.42
C VAL A 33 15.00 70.29 -8.97
N PHE A 34 15.19 71.60 -8.72
CA PHE A 34 15.13 72.14 -7.36
C PHE A 34 13.77 71.93 -6.70
N ILE A 35 12.68 72.29 -7.39
CA ILE A 35 11.31 72.13 -6.87
C ILE A 35 11.04 70.66 -6.52
N GLN A 36 11.39 69.74 -7.43
CA GLN A 36 11.20 68.31 -7.20
C GLN A 36 12.07 67.77 -6.06
N MET A 37 13.29 68.28 -5.91
CA MET A 37 14.19 67.92 -4.82
C MET A 37 13.61 68.34 -3.47
N VAL A 38 13.10 69.58 -3.36
CA VAL A 38 12.43 70.08 -2.15
C VAL A 38 11.18 69.25 -1.84
N ASP A 39 10.34 68.98 -2.83
CA ASP A 39 9.15 68.13 -2.67
C ASP A 39 9.51 66.70 -2.25
N TYR A 40 10.57 66.13 -2.82
CA TYR A 40 11.06 64.80 -2.51
C TYR A 40 11.50 64.70 -1.05
N PHE A 41 12.36 65.61 -0.57
CA PHE A 41 12.81 65.61 0.82
C PHE A 41 11.66 65.90 1.79
N TYR A 42 10.75 66.83 1.44
CA TYR A 42 9.59 67.12 2.26
C TYR A 42 8.63 65.94 2.41
N LYS A 43 8.38 65.17 1.34
CA LYS A 43 7.51 63.98 1.36
C LYS A 43 8.18 62.76 1.98
N SER A 44 9.44 62.51 1.64
CA SER A 44 10.19 61.34 2.13
C SER A 44 10.67 61.51 3.58
N LYS A 45 10.63 62.74 4.12
CA LYS A 45 11.17 63.10 5.45
C LYS A 45 12.65 62.77 5.61
N LYS A 46 13.37 62.55 4.50
CA LYS A 46 14.81 62.32 4.48
C LYS A 46 15.53 63.63 4.74
N ASP A 47 16.65 63.53 5.47
CA ASP A 47 17.55 64.66 5.67
C ASP A 47 18.46 64.81 4.43
N PRO A 48 18.44 65.96 3.72
CA PRO A 48 19.37 66.22 2.61
C PRO A 48 20.85 66.18 3.01
N ALA A 49 21.17 66.28 4.31
CA ALA A 49 22.51 66.11 4.84
C ALA A 49 22.93 64.63 5.05
N ASP A 50 21.98 63.68 5.04
CA ASP A 50 22.26 62.25 5.09
C ASP A 50 22.61 61.70 3.71
N LEU A 51 23.89 61.83 3.33
CA LEU A 51 24.42 61.40 2.04
C LEU A 51 24.44 59.87 1.86
N ASN A 52 24.31 59.10 2.94
CA ASN A 52 24.43 57.64 2.93
C ASN A 52 23.07 56.91 2.92
N ASP A 53 21.95 57.63 3.04
CA ASP A 53 20.60 57.07 3.09
C ASP A 53 20.46 55.98 4.17
N GLU A 54 21.03 56.22 5.36
CA GLU A 54 21.12 55.24 6.45
C GLU A 54 19.74 54.81 6.93
N LEU A 55 18.74 55.70 6.85
CA LEU A 55 17.34 55.38 7.16
C LEU A 55 16.76 54.31 6.23
N LEU A 56 17.06 54.37 4.92
CA LEU A 56 16.60 53.37 3.96
C LEU A 56 17.28 52.03 4.22
N LYS A 57 18.60 52.06 4.43
CA LYS A 57 19.40 50.85 4.73
C LYS A 57 18.91 50.15 6.00
N ASN A 58 18.68 50.91 7.07
CA ASN A 58 18.16 50.37 8.34
C ASN A 58 16.75 49.77 8.18
N SER A 59 15.88 50.44 7.41
CA SER A 59 14.53 49.94 7.15
C SER A 59 14.56 48.63 6.34
N LEU A 60 15.42 48.56 5.32
CA LEU A 60 15.59 47.38 4.49
C LEU A 60 16.16 46.20 5.31
N MET A 61 17.15 46.46 6.16
CA MET A 61 17.72 45.47 7.07
C MET A 61 16.72 44.96 8.09
N LYS A 62 15.92 45.85 8.69
CA LYS A 62 14.87 45.46 9.63
C LYS A 62 13.83 44.57 8.96
N ASN A 63 13.37 44.93 7.76
CA ASN A 63 12.41 44.12 7.01
C ASN A 63 13.00 42.75 6.63
N HIS A 64 14.26 42.70 6.20
CA HIS A 64 14.92 41.43 5.88
C HIS A 64 15.06 40.53 7.10
N GLN A 65 15.42 41.11 8.25
CA GLN A 65 15.51 40.37 9.51
C GLN A 65 14.16 39.82 9.97
N GLN A 66 13.06 40.58 9.75
CA GLN A 66 11.71 40.10 10.01
C GLN A 66 11.33 38.92 9.11
N TYR A 67 11.64 38.99 7.81
CA TYR A 67 11.37 37.86 6.89
C TYR A 67 12.17 36.62 7.27
N ILE A 68 13.45 36.76 7.61
CA ILE A 68 14.27 35.63 8.08
C ILE A 68 13.68 35.04 9.37
N GLY A 69 13.27 35.89 10.32
CA GLY A 69 12.64 35.43 11.56
C GLY A 69 11.34 34.66 11.31
N PHE A 70 10.50 35.15 10.39
CA PHE A 70 9.28 34.47 9.98
C PHE A 70 9.55 33.12 9.31
N ILE A 71 10.54 33.05 8.41
CA ILE A 71 10.94 31.79 7.76
C ILE A 71 11.43 30.78 8.78
N ARG A 72 12.30 31.18 9.71
CA ARG A 72 12.77 30.30 10.80
C ARG A 72 11.61 29.81 11.66
N THR A 73 10.67 30.70 11.99
CA THR A 73 9.49 30.33 12.76
C THR A 73 8.63 29.31 12.01
N GLN A 74 8.43 29.46 10.70
CA GLN A 74 7.73 28.44 9.89
C GLN A 74 8.51 27.13 9.81
N GLU A 75 9.83 27.19 9.69
CA GLU A 75 10.67 26.00 9.66
C GLU A 75 10.53 25.20 10.96
N ASP A 76 10.66 25.87 12.10
CA ASP A 76 10.57 25.27 13.43
C ASP A 76 9.16 24.78 13.75
N MET A 77 8.12 25.56 13.42
CA MET A 77 6.75 25.25 13.81
C MET A 77 6.03 24.30 12.85
N LEU A 78 6.44 24.23 11.58
CA LEU A 78 5.71 23.49 10.54
C LEU A 78 6.61 22.52 9.79
N LEU A 79 7.67 23.00 9.14
CA LEU A 79 8.43 22.16 8.20
C LEU A 79 9.16 21.00 8.90
N ILE A 80 9.79 21.27 10.05
CA ILE A 80 10.46 20.24 10.84
C ILE A 80 9.45 19.20 11.36
N PRO A 81 8.35 19.59 12.05
CA PRO A 81 7.32 18.63 12.47
C PRO A 81 6.73 17.81 11.34
N ILE A 82 6.40 18.43 10.20
CA ILE A 82 5.85 17.72 9.03
C ILE A 82 6.82 16.64 8.55
N LYS A 83 8.11 16.97 8.45
CA LYS A 83 9.12 15.98 8.06
C LYS A 83 9.20 14.84 9.06
N THR A 84 9.26 15.15 10.36
CA THR A 84 9.34 14.11 11.41
C THR A 84 8.14 13.19 11.38
N GLU A 85 6.93 13.72 11.24
CA GLU A 85 5.72 12.91 11.16
C GLU A 85 5.63 12.12 9.85
N MET A 86 6.09 12.68 8.74
CA MET A 86 6.18 11.95 7.46
C MET A 86 7.16 10.77 7.53
N ASP A 87 8.31 10.96 8.16
CA ASP A 87 9.30 9.90 8.36
C ASP A 87 8.71 8.75 9.22
N ARG A 88 7.98 9.10 10.30
CA ARG A 88 7.27 8.13 11.15
C ARG A 88 6.20 7.34 10.39
N VAL A 89 5.39 8.03 9.57
CA VAL A 89 4.37 7.38 8.74
C VAL A 89 5.03 6.45 7.73
N SER A 90 6.13 6.87 7.11
CA SER A 90 6.88 6.05 6.16
C SER A 90 7.40 4.76 6.81
N GLU A 91 8.00 4.86 7.99
CA GLU A 91 8.48 3.71 8.76
C GLU A 91 7.34 2.76 9.14
N SER A 92 6.24 3.31 9.69
CA SER A 92 5.06 2.51 10.05
C SER A 92 4.45 1.79 8.84
N GLN A 93 4.40 2.44 7.68
CA GLN A 93 3.92 1.79 6.45
C GLN A 93 4.88 0.68 5.98
N GLY A 94 6.19 0.88 6.14
CA GLY A 94 7.19 -0.16 5.91
C GLY A 94 6.94 -1.42 6.75
N GLU A 95 6.68 -1.24 8.05
CA GLU A 95 6.34 -2.35 8.96
C GLU A 95 5.02 -3.04 8.57
N ILE A 96 3.99 -2.28 8.21
CA ILE A 96 2.70 -2.83 7.76
C ILE A 96 2.90 -3.71 6.53
N ILE A 97 3.65 -3.23 5.54
CA ILE A 97 3.96 -3.99 4.32
C ILE A 97 4.71 -5.28 4.68
N GLN A 98 5.71 -5.19 5.56
CA GLN A 98 6.46 -6.37 5.99
C GLN A 98 5.56 -7.41 6.67
N ARG A 99 4.71 -6.97 7.61
CA ARG A 99 3.74 -7.86 8.28
C ARG A 99 2.77 -8.46 7.29
N PHE A 100 2.27 -7.71 6.31
CA PHE A 100 1.38 -8.24 5.28
C PHE A 100 2.06 -9.33 4.45
N ASN A 101 3.31 -9.09 4.04
CA ASN A 101 4.07 -10.07 3.26
C ASN A 101 4.32 -11.36 4.06
N THR A 102 4.74 -11.26 5.31
CA THR A 102 5.07 -12.45 6.11
C THR A 102 3.83 -13.11 6.69
N GLU A 103 3.00 -12.38 7.43
CA GLU A 103 1.90 -12.97 8.18
C GLU A 103 0.69 -13.29 7.31
N VAL A 104 0.46 -12.57 6.21
CA VAL A 104 -0.69 -12.82 5.34
C VAL A 104 -0.28 -13.67 4.15
N LEU A 105 0.69 -13.22 3.33
CA LEU A 105 1.01 -13.93 2.09
C LEU A 105 1.68 -15.29 2.37
N GLU A 106 2.74 -15.35 3.18
CA GLU A 106 3.41 -16.63 3.46
C GLU A 106 2.52 -17.59 4.23
N HIS A 107 1.73 -17.08 5.19
CA HIS A 107 0.76 -17.90 5.92
C HIS A 107 -0.29 -18.49 4.98
N ASN A 108 -0.87 -17.68 4.08
CA ASN A 108 -1.84 -18.16 3.11
C ASN A 108 -1.26 -19.23 2.19
N VAL A 109 0.00 -19.06 1.75
CA VAL A 109 0.71 -20.08 0.97
C VAL A 109 0.85 -21.39 1.78
N LYS A 110 1.25 -21.32 3.05
CA LYS A 110 1.34 -22.49 3.93
C LYS A 110 -0.01 -23.18 4.11
N VAL A 111 -1.08 -22.41 4.35
CA VAL A 111 -2.44 -22.94 4.50
C VAL A 111 -2.90 -23.62 3.21
N LEU A 112 -2.73 -23.00 2.05
CA LEU A 112 -3.09 -23.57 0.75
C LEU A 112 -2.32 -24.87 0.46
N ASN A 113 -1.03 -24.90 0.77
CA ASN A 113 -0.20 -26.11 0.61
C ASN A 113 -0.70 -27.24 1.52
N ASN A 114 -1.01 -26.93 2.78
CA ASN A 114 -1.55 -27.91 3.72
C ASN A 114 -2.93 -28.41 3.28
N GLN A 115 -3.82 -27.53 2.83
CA GLN A 115 -5.14 -27.91 2.30
C GLN A 115 -5.00 -28.82 1.07
N THR A 116 -4.05 -28.52 0.18
CA THR A 116 -3.76 -29.36 -0.99
C THR A 116 -3.26 -30.74 -0.57
N ALA A 117 -2.39 -30.82 0.45
CA ALA A 117 -1.93 -32.09 1.00
C ALA A 117 -3.08 -32.90 1.63
N HIS A 118 -3.95 -32.25 2.42
CA HIS A 118 -5.14 -32.89 2.97
C HIS A 118 -6.10 -33.40 1.90
N SER A 119 -6.34 -32.61 0.83
CA SER A 119 -7.19 -33.03 -0.29
C SER A 119 -6.68 -34.31 -0.96
N LYS A 120 -5.35 -34.41 -1.17
CA LYS A 120 -4.73 -35.65 -1.70
C LYS A 120 -4.93 -36.83 -0.77
N ALA A 121 -4.64 -36.66 0.53
CA ALA A 121 -4.82 -37.71 1.53
C ALA A 121 -6.29 -38.18 1.63
N PHE A 122 -7.26 -37.26 1.55
CA PHE A 122 -8.67 -37.61 1.51
C PHE A 122 -9.06 -38.35 0.24
N GLY A 123 -8.48 -37.98 -0.91
CA GLY A 123 -8.66 -38.72 -2.16
C GLY A 123 -8.17 -40.17 -2.05
N GLU A 124 -7.01 -40.39 -1.42
CA GLU A 124 -6.48 -41.73 -1.15
C GLU A 124 -7.36 -42.51 -0.17
N LEU A 125 -7.79 -41.87 0.92
CA LEU A 125 -8.71 -42.46 1.89
C LEU A 125 -10.02 -42.90 1.24
N GLY A 126 -10.58 -42.07 0.34
CA GLY A 126 -11.78 -42.40 -0.42
C GLY A 126 -11.61 -43.65 -1.29
N ARG A 127 -10.45 -43.82 -1.93
CA ARG A 127 -10.15 -45.04 -2.70
C ARG A 127 -10.06 -46.27 -1.81
N VAL A 128 -9.41 -46.17 -0.65
CA VAL A 128 -9.31 -47.29 0.30
C VAL A 128 -10.69 -47.68 0.80
N LEU A 129 -11.54 -46.70 1.13
CA LEU A 129 -12.91 -46.96 1.56
C LEU A 129 -13.75 -47.65 0.48
N ASP A 130 -13.62 -47.25 -0.79
CA ASP A 130 -14.30 -47.91 -1.92
C ASP A 130 -13.86 -49.38 -2.07
N ILE A 131 -12.55 -49.65 -1.93
CA ILE A 131 -12.02 -51.03 -1.95
C ILE A 131 -12.62 -51.86 -0.80
N ILE A 132 -12.66 -51.30 0.41
CA ILE A 132 -13.24 -51.98 1.58
C ILE A 132 -14.73 -52.26 1.36
N LEU A 133 -15.49 -51.29 0.88
CA LEU A 133 -16.92 -51.45 0.58
C LEU A 133 -17.16 -52.56 -0.45
N LYS A 134 -16.38 -52.58 -1.53
CA LYS A 134 -16.46 -53.65 -2.54
C LYS A 134 -16.12 -55.01 -1.96
N ALA A 135 -15.06 -55.12 -1.17
CA ALA A 135 -14.69 -56.38 -0.51
C ALA A 135 -15.78 -56.87 0.45
N MET A 136 -16.41 -55.97 1.20
CA MET A 136 -17.54 -56.30 2.08
C MET A 136 -18.74 -56.80 1.27
N GLN A 137 -19.06 -56.15 0.15
CA GLN A 137 -20.17 -56.55 -0.70
C GLN A 137 -19.94 -57.91 -1.37
N ILE A 138 -18.72 -58.17 -1.84
CA ILE A 138 -18.32 -59.49 -2.37
C ILE A 138 -18.48 -60.56 -1.28
N LYS A 139 -17.97 -60.30 -0.06
CA LYS A 139 -18.11 -61.21 1.07
C LYS A 139 -19.57 -61.54 1.38
N GLU A 140 -20.45 -60.53 1.35
CA GLU A 140 -21.88 -60.73 1.63
C GLU A 140 -22.57 -61.54 0.53
N ASN A 141 -22.22 -61.30 -0.74
CA ASN A 141 -22.72 -62.11 -1.86
C ASN A 141 -22.26 -63.57 -1.76
N LEU A 142 -20.99 -63.81 -1.44
CA LEU A 142 -20.42 -65.15 -1.29
C LEU A 142 -21.17 -65.93 -0.19
N LYS A 143 -21.45 -65.29 0.95
CA LYS A 143 -22.25 -65.88 2.03
C LYS A 143 -23.64 -66.28 1.55
N ARG A 144 -24.36 -65.40 0.84
CA ARG A 144 -25.69 -65.72 0.31
C ARG A 144 -25.66 -66.89 -0.67
N GLN A 145 -24.72 -66.89 -1.59
CA GLN A 145 -24.56 -67.97 -2.56
C GLN A 145 -24.23 -69.30 -1.87
N PHE A 146 -23.35 -69.28 -0.87
CA PHE A 146 -23.02 -70.47 -0.10
C PHE A 146 -24.23 -71.01 0.69
N VAL A 147 -25.03 -70.15 1.31
CA VAL A 147 -26.27 -70.55 1.99
C VAL A 147 -27.25 -71.21 1.00
N LEU A 148 -27.41 -70.66 -0.22
CA LEU A 148 -28.26 -71.28 -1.24
C LEU A 148 -27.80 -72.68 -1.64
N ILE A 149 -26.48 -72.87 -1.81
CA ILE A 149 -25.89 -74.19 -2.10
C ILE A 149 -26.13 -75.15 -0.93
N LEU A 150 -25.91 -74.67 0.31
CA LEU A 150 -26.12 -75.48 1.51
C LEU A 150 -27.57 -75.91 1.67
N ASP A 151 -28.52 -75.00 1.48
CA ASP A 151 -29.96 -75.29 1.52
C ASP A 151 -30.35 -76.28 0.42
N GLY A 152 -29.77 -76.14 -0.78
CA GLY A 152 -29.94 -77.08 -1.88
C GLY A 152 -29.42 -78.47 -1.53
N TYR A 153 -28.24 -78.56 -0.93
CA TYR A 153 -27.65 -79.82 -0.45
C TYR A 153 -28.52 -80.46 0.63
N ILE A 154 -28.96 -79.70 1.64
CA ILE A 154 -29.82 -80.19 2.73
C ILE A 154 -31.12 -80.78 2.15
N ARG A 155 -31.82 -80.04 1.29
CA ARG A 155 -33.06 -80.52 0.65
C ARG A 155 -32.85 -81.81 -0.14
N SER A 156 -31.81 -81.87 -0.98
CA SER A 156 -31.50 -83.07 -1.76
C SER A 156 -31.13 -84.26 -0.88
N ARG A 157 -30.45 -84.01 0.24
CA ARG A 157 -30.09 -85.05 1.22
C ARG A 157 -31.31 -85.56 1.98
N GLU A 158 -32.23 -84.68 2.38
CA GLU A 158 -33.48 -85.05 3.06
C GLU A 158 -34.42 -85.84 2.15
N ALA A 159 -34.37 -85.62 0.83
CA ALA A 159 -35.10 -86.40 -0.15
C ALA A 159 -34.59 -87.85 -0.31
N PHE A 160 -33.42 -88.19 0.24
CA PHE A 160 -32.90 -89.55 0.23
C PHE A 160 -33.66 -90.46 1.19
N GLY A 161 -34.16 -91.59 0.67
CA GLY A 161 -34.87 -92.62 1.44
C GLY A 161 -34.01 -93.86 1.71
N MET A 162 -34.64 -94.95 2.19
CA MET A 162 -33.97 -96.23 2.45
C MET A 162 -33.36 -96.89 1.20
N MET A 163 -33.80 -96.52 -0.01
CA MET A 163 -33.36 -97.11 -1.28
C MET A 163 -32.23 -96.33 -1.98
N THR A 164 -31.79 -95.19 -1.42
CA THR A 164 -30.74 -94.37 -2.06
C THR A 164 -29.36 -95.01 -1.93
N SER A 165 -28.69 -95.22 -3.05
CA SER A 165 -27.39 -95.89 -3.12
C SER A 165 -26.27 -95.04 -2.52
N GLY A 166 -25.19 -95.69 -2.07
CA GLY A 166 -23.98 -94.98 -1.62
C GLY A 166 -23.37 -94.09 -2.72
N ARG A 167 -23.48 -94.52 -3.98
CA ARG A 167 -22.97 -93.79 -5.15
C ARG A 167 -23.69 -92.44 -5.36
N GLU A 168 -25.02 -92.42 -5.26
CA GLU A 168 -25.81 -91.18 -5.38
C GLU A 168 -25.48 -90.17 -4.27
N LYS A 169 -25.15 -90.66 -3.06
CA LYS A 169 -24.71 -89.81 -1.95
C LYS A 169 -23.36 -89.17 -2.24
N GLU A 170 -22.41 -89.93 -2.80
CA GLU A 170 -21.10 -89.41 -3.21
C GLU A 170 -21.22 -88.41 -4.37
N GLU A 171 -22.07 -88.69 -5.36
CA GLU A 171 -22.35 -87.78 -6.48
C GLU A 171 -22.94 -86.45 -5.99
N LEU A 172 -23.89 -86.47 -5.05
CA LEU A 172 -24.41 -85.25 -4.44
C LEU A 172 -23.31 -84.45 -3.73
N VAL A 173 -22.45 -85.12 -2.95
CA VAL A 173 -21.33 -84.47 -2.26
C VAL A 173 -20.33 -83.87 -3.26
N ALA A 174 -20.01 -84.58 -4.34
CA ALA A 174 -19.12 -84.10 -5.39
C ALA A 174 -19.70 -82.89 -6.11
N ALA A 175 -20.99 -82.95 -6.48
CA ALA A 175 -21.68 -81.84 -7.15
C ALA A 175 -21.76 -80.59 -6.27
N THR A 176 -22.09 -80.73 -4.98
CA THR A 176 -22.10 -79.60 -4.04
C THR A 176 -20.72 -79.00 -3.81
N LYS A 177 -19.67 -79.83 -3.68
CA LYS A 177 -18.29 -79.33 -3.58
C LYS A 177 -17.87 -78.56 -4.83
N GLU A 178 -18.31 -79.01 -6.00
CA GLU A 178 -18.04 -78.31 -7.25
C GLU A 178 -18.77 -76.97 -7.33
N GLN A 179 -20.04 -76.92 -6.91
CA GLN A 179 -20.78 -75.65 -6.81
C GLN A 179 -20.08 -74.65 -5.87
N VAL A 180 -19.55 -75.11 -4.73
CA VAL A 180 -18.78 -74.25 -3.80
C VAL A 180 -17.45 -73.80 -4.42
N ARG A 181 -16.77 -74.63 -5.22
CA ARG A 181 -15.54 -74.24 -5.92
C ARG A 181 -15.75 -73.17 -6.99
N LEU A 182 -16.96 -73.09 -7.53
CA LEU A 182 -17.34 -72.11 -8.57
C LEU A 182 -17.76 -70.76 -7.98
N LEU A 183 -17.82 -70.62 -6.65
CA LEU A 183 -18.01 -69.34 -5.95
C LEU A 183 -16.71 -68.54 -5.84
#